data_AF-A0A3B0SRJ9-F1
#
_entry.id   AF-A0A3B0SRJ9-F1
#
_cell.length_a   1.000
_cell.length_b   1.000
_cell.length_c   1.000
_cell.angle_alpha   90.00
_cell.angle_beta   90.00
_cell.angle_gamma   90.00
#
_symmetry.space_group_name_H-M   'P 1'
#
loop_
_entity.id
_entity.type
_entity.pdbx_description
1 polymer ?
#
loop_
_entity_poly.entity_id
_entity_poly.type
_entity_poly.pdbx_seq_one_letter_code
_entity_poly.pdbx_strand_id
1 'polypeptide(L)'
;LLVAFSTSLLSLAPGLVLLAVGQGFTTPALASAIAGRAPDGRAGVVLGVQQSAGGLARVLGPIAGGILFAVGIRMPYLVAALVTLAVLLVLPSARPSQREP
;
A
#
# COMPACT_ATOMS: atom_id res chain seq x y z
N LEU A 1 -11.74 4.08 13.72
CA LEU A 1 -12.64 4.25 14.87
C LEU A 1 -11.95 4.95 16.05
N LEU A 2 -10.75 4.52 16.49
CA LEU A 2 -9.98 5.22 17.54
C LEU A 2 -9.49 6.64 17.17
N VAL A 3 -9.31 6.95 15.88
CA VAL A 3 -8.91 8.28 15.39
C VAL A 3 -10.06 9.30 15.46
N ALA A 4 -11.32 8.83 15.45
CA ALA A 4 -12.49 9.70 15.36
C ALA A 4 -12.99 10.22 16.73
N PHE A 5 -12.43 9.73 17.84
CA PHE A 5 -12.95 9.97 19.20
C PHE A 5 -11.96 10.64 20.16
N SER A 6 -10.73 10.94 19.74
CA SER A 6 -9.68 11.32 20.71
C SER A 6 -9.27 12.78 20.66
N THR A 7 -9.67 13.49 21.70
CA THR A 7 -9.52 14.93 21.96
C THR A 7 -8.10 15.34 22.45
N SER A 8 -7.05 14.55 22.19
CA SER A 8 -5.68 14.88 22.64
C SER A 8 -4.55 14.25 21.79
N LEU A 9 -3.58 15.10 21.42
CA LEU A 9 -2.37 14.79 20.63
C LEU A 9 -1.57 13.57 21.17
N LEU A 10 -1.62 13.33 22.48
CA LEU A 10 -0.87 12.26 23.16
C LEU A 10 -1.36 10.85 22.81
N SER A 11 -2.63 10.68 22.47
CA SER A 11 -3.23 9.39 22.10
C SER A 11 -3.01 9.01 20.62
N LEU A 12 -2.78 10.01 19.77
CA LEU A 12 -2.44 9.85 18.36
C LEU A 12 -0.97 9.45 18.16
N ALA A 13 -0.09 9.93 19.05
CA ALA A 13 1.35 9.70 18.98
C ALA A 13 1.73 8.21 18.81
N PRO A 14 1.26 7.25 19.64
CA PRO A 14 1.64 5.85 19.47
C PRO A 14 1.12 5.23 18.15
N GLY A 15 -0.09 5.59 17.71
CA GLY A 15 -0.65 5.13 16.43
C GLY A 15 0.13 5.68 15.23
N LEU A 16 0.53 6.95 15.29
CA LEU A 16 1.37 7.59 14.28
C LEU A 16 2.78 7.03 14.27
N VAL A 17 3.38 6.73 15.43
CA VAL A 17 4.69 6.09 15.53
C VAL A 17 4.65 4.69 14.91
N LEU A 18 3.66 3.86 15.26
CA LEU A 18 3.49 2.54 14.65
C LEU A 18 3.31 2.63 13.13
N LEU A 19 2.50 3.57 12.66
CA LEU A 19 2.30 3.79 11.23
C LEU A 19 3.60 4.24 10.56
N ALA A 20 4.31 5.22 11.11
CA ALA A 20 5.55 5.76 10.57
C ALA A 20 6.66 4.70 10.53
N VAL A 21 6.81 3.94 11.61
CA VAL A 21 7.76 2.82 11.70
C VAL A 21 7.40 1.75 10.68
N GLY A 22 6.12 1.36 10.60
CA GLY A 22 5.64 0.40 9.61
C GLY A 22 5.92 0.84 8.18
N GLN A 23 5.63 2.09 7.83
CA GLN A 23 5.92 2.67 6.50
C GLN A 23 7.42 2.74 6.22
N GLY A 24 8.22 3.10 7.24
CA GLY A 24 9.68 3.19 7.16
C GLY A 24 10.34 1.85 6.87
N PHE A 25 9.80 0.74 7.39
CA PHE A 25 10.29 -0.61 7.09
C PHE A 25 9.72 -1.19 5.79
N THR A 26 8.47 -0.87 5.46
CA THR A 26 7.78 -1.45 4.29
C THR A 26 8.47 -1.05 2.98
N THR A 27 8.92 0.19 2.87
CA THR A 27 9.57 0.71 1.66
C THR A 27 10.89 -0.01 1.31
N PRO A 28 11.88 -0.12 2.21
CA PRO A 28 13.11 -0.87 1.95
C PRO A 28 12.89 -2.39 1.86
N ALA A 29 11.94 -2.95 2.61
CA ALA A 29 11.63 -4.38 2.51
C ALA A 29 11.04 -4.76 1.13
N LEU A 30 10.11 -3.95 0.62
CA LEU A 30 9.58 -4.10 -0.74
C LEU A 30 10.66 -3.88 -1.79
N ALA A 31 11.47 -2.83 -1.62
CA ALA A 31 12.57 -2.54 -2.55
C ALA A 31 13.55 -3.71 -2.63
N SER A 32 13.94 -4.30 -1.49
CA SER A 32 14.81 -5.49 -1.44
C SER A 32 14.16 -6.73 -2.07
N ALA A 33 12.89 -7.00 -1.75
CA ALA A 33 12.15 -8.14 -2.32
C ALA A 33 11.95 -8.04 -3.84
N ILE A 34 11.86 -6.82 -4.38
CA ILE A 34 11.72 -6.55 -5.81
C ILE A 34 13.10 -6.58 -6.50
N ALA A 35 14.11 -5.95 -5.89
CA ALA A 35 15.47 -5.96 -6.42
C ALA A 35 16.07 -7.37 -6.45
N GLY A 36 15.80 -8.20 -5.44
CA GLY A 36 16.20 -9.62 -5.41
C GLY A 36 15.49 -10.51 -6.45
N ARG A 37 14.42 -10.01 -7.08
CA ARG A 37 13.75 -10.67 -8.23
C ARG A 37 14.04 -9.96 -9.55
N ALA A 38 14.81 -8.88 -9.54
CA ALA A 38 15.12 -8.14 -10.74
C ALA A 38 16.25 -8.86 -11.51
N PRO A 39 16.17 -8.92 -12.86
CA PRO A 39 17.27 -9.40 -13.68
C PRO A 39 18.53 -8.55 -13.45
N ASP A 40 19.71 -9.16 -13.62
CA ASP A 40 21.00 -8.51 -13.42
C ASP A 40 21.08 -7.15 -14.13
N GLY A 41 21.51 -6.12 -13.38
CA GLY A 41 21.63 -4.75 -13.88
C GLY A 41 20.30 -3.99 -14.08
N ARG A 42 19.13 -4.60 -13.84
CA ARG A 42 17.81 -3.94 -14.03
C ARG A 42 17.10 -3.52 -12.73
N ALA A 43 17.70 -3.75 -11.57
CA ALA A 43 17.10 -3.40 -10.27
C ALA A 43 16.64 -1.92 -10.20
N GLY A 44 17.42 -0.99 -10.75
CA GLY A 44 17.04 0.44 -10.81
C GLY A 44 15.77 0.70 -11.63
N VAL A 45 15.57 -0.03 -12.74
CA VAL A 45 14.36 0.10 -13.57
C VAL A 45 13.14 -0.45 -12.84
N VAL A 46 13.27 -1.62 -12.21
CA VAL A 46 12.15 -2.25 -11.47
C VAL A 46 11.77 -1.40 -10.25
N LEU A 47 12.75 -0.86 -9.53
CA LEU A 47 12.51 0.10 -8.44
C LEU A 47 11.90 1.41 -8.96
N GLY A 48 12.33 1.89 -10.13
CA GLY A 48 11.73 3.05 -10.79
C GLY A 48 10.24 2.85 -11.08
N VAL A 49 9.86 1.71 -11.66
CA VAL A 49 8.46 1.36 -11.92
C VAL A 49 7.66 1.28 -10.61
N GLN A 50 8.22 0.66 -9.56
CA GLN A 50 7.59 0.60 -8.23
C GLN A 50 7.31 2.01 -7.67
N GLN A 51 8.27 2.91 -7.77
CA GLN A 51 8.13 4.30 -7.30
C GLN A 51 7.12 5.09 -8.15
N SER A 52 7.12 4.91 -9.47
CA SER A 52 6.13 5.52 -10.37
C SER A 52 4.71 5.03 -10.08
N ALA A 53 4.52 3.73 -9.87
CA ALA A 53 3.24 3.15 -9.49
C ALA A 53 2.75 3.69 -8.13
N GLY A 54 3.65 3.79 -7.15
CA GLY A 54 3.33 4.41 -5.84
C GLY A 54 3.03 5.91 -5.93
N GLY A 55 3.71 6.64 -6.82
CA GLY A 55 3.41 8.04 -7.14
C GLY A 55 2.03 8.19 -7.77
N LEU A 56 1.70 7.35 -8.76
CA LEU A 56 0.41 7.35 -9.42
C LEU A 56 -0.72 7.02 -8.43
N ALA A 57 -0.51 6.04 -7.54
CA ALA A 57 -1.47 5.70 -6.50
C ALA A 57 -1.74 6.87 -5.53
N ARG A 58 -0.72 7.69 -5.23
CA ARG A 58 -0.89 8.90 -4.40
C ARG A 58 -1.70 10.00 -5.09
N VAL A 59 -1.73 10.04 -6.41
CA VAL A 59 -2.56 10.99 -7.18
C VAL A 59 -3.96 10.43 -7.38
N LEU A 60 -4.08 9.20 -7.89
CA LEU A 60 -5.37 8.59 -8.19
C LEU A 60 -6.16 8.21 -6.94
N GLY A 61 -5.49 7.86 -5.84
CA GLY A 61 -6.12 7.45 -4.59
C GLY A 61 -7.05 8.52 -4.01
N PRO A 62 -6.58 9.76 -3.78
CA PRO A 62 -7.42 10.86 -3.32
C PRO A 62 -8.52 11.25 -4.32
N ILE A 63 -8.24 11.19 -5.62
CA ILE A 63 -9.24 11.52 -6.66
C ILE A 63 -10.39 10.50 -6.62
N ALA A 64 -10.07 9.22 -6.70
CA ALA A 64 -11.05 8.14 -6.62
C ALA A 64 -11.77 8.14 -5.26
N GLY A 65 -11.03 8.32 -4.16
CA GLY A 65 -11.57 8.40 -2.81
C GLY A 65 -12.53 9.58 -2.63
N GLY A 66 -12.21 10.76 -3.18
CA GLY A 66 -13.05 11.94 -3.14
C GLY A 66 -14.34 11.79 -3.94
N ILE A 67 -14.27 11.21 -5.14
CA ILE A 67 -15.46 10.89 -5.95
C ILE A 67 -16.36 9.90 -5.20
N LEU A 68 -15.79 8.83 -4.62
CA LEU A 68 -16.54 7.86 -3.84
C LEU A 68 -17.14 8.50 -2.58
N PHE A 69 -16.42 9.39 -1.91
CA PHE A 69 -16.91 10.11 -0.75
C PHE A 69 -18.11 11.01 -1.08
N ALA A 70 -18.13 11.62 -2.28
CA ALA A 70 -19.26 12.42 -2.76
C ALA A 70 -20.55 11.59 -2.93
N VAL A 71 -20.43 10.30 -3.25
CA VAL A 71 -21.57 9.36 -3.31
C VAL A 71 -21.99 8.91 -1.91
N GLY A 72 -21.05 8.83 -0.97
CA GLY A 72 -21.34 8.63 0.45
C GLY A 72 -20.11 8.34 1.28
N ILE A 73 -20.11 8.79 2.54
CA ILE A 73 -18.98 8.69 3.47
C ILE A 73 -18.46 7.26 3.69
N ARG A 74 -19.31 6.25 3.48
CA ARG A 74 -18.96 4.82 3.66
C ARG A 74 -18.37 4.18 2.39
N MET A 75 -18.63 4.74 1.21
CA MET A 75 -18.23 4.18 -0.08
C MET A 75 -16.72 4.02 -0.27
N PRO A 76 -15.84 5.01 0.06
CA PRO A 76 -14.40 4.82 -0.13
C PRO A 76 -13.85 3.67 0.72
N TYR A 77 -14.41 3.44 1.91
CA TYR A 77 -14.01 2.34 2.78
C TYR A 77 -14.47 0.97 2.26
N LEU A 78 -15.71 0.87 1.77
CA LEU A 78 -16.25 -0.37 1.20
C LEU A 78 -15.49 -0.78 -0.07
N VAL A 79 -15.22 0.19 -0.96
CA VAL A 79 -14.44 -0.05 -2.17
C VAL A 79 -13.00 -0.44 -1.82
N ALA A 80 -12.37 0.25 -0.87
CA ALA A 80 -11.03 -0.12 -0.41
C ALA A 80 -10.99 -1.56 0.14
N ALA A 81 -11.96 -1.93 0.99
CA ALA A 81 -12.06 -3.28 1.53
C ALA A 81 -12.22 -4.34 0.43
N LEU A 82 -13.06 -4.09 -0.57
CA LEU A 82 -13.27 -5.00 -1.70
C LEU A 82 -12.00 -5.14 -2.56
N VAL A 83 -11.31 -4.03 -2.84
CA VAL A 83 -10.05 -4.04 -3.59
C VAL A 83 -8.98 -4.80 -2.82
N THR A 84 -8.83 -4.56 -1.52
CA THR A 84 -7.87 -5.28 -0.67
C THR A 84 -8.19 -6.77 -0.63
N LEU A 85 -9.46 -7.16 -0.53
CA LEU A 85 -9.88 -8.55 -0.57
C LEU A 85 -9.55 -9.19 -1.93
N ALA A 86 -9.85 -8.51 -3.04
CA ALA A 86 -9.52 -8.99 -4.37
C ALA A 86 -8.01 -9.23 -4.53
N VAL A 87 -7.18 -8.30 -4.07
CA VAL A 87 -5.72 -8.45 -4.06
C VAL A 87 -5.31 -9.66 -3.22
N LEU A 88 -5.85 -9.81 -2.01
CA LEU A 88 -5.56 -10.96 -1.14
C LEU A 88 -5.95 -12.31 -1.74
N LEU A 89 -6.97 -12.38 -2.60
CA LEU A 89 -7.37 -13.60 -3.29
C LEU A 89 -6.51 -13.89 -4.52
N VAL A 90 -6.01 -12.86 -5.19
CA VAL A 90 -5.14 -12.99 -6.38
C VAL A 90 -3.68 -13.25 -5.99
N LEU A 91 -3.19 -12.68 -4.89
CA LEU A 91 -1.81 -12.90 -4.43
C LEU A 91 -1.41 -14.38 -4.20
N PRO A 92 -2.24 -15.26 -3.60
CA PRO A 92 -1.91 -16.67 -3.44
C PRO A 92 -1.94 -17.43 -4.77
N SER A 93 -2.71 -16.99 -5.77
CA SER A 93 -2.76 -17.60 -7.11
C SER A 93 -1.67 -17.07 -8.06
N ALA A 94 -1.16 -15.86 -7.79
CA ALA A 94 -0.04 -15.26 -8.48
C ALA A 94 1.32 -15.65 -7.89
N ARG A 95 1.37 -16.57 -6.91
CA ARG A 95 2.63 -17.19 -6.46
C ARG A 95 3.34 -17.71 -7.71
N PRO A 96 4.44 -17.06 -8.16
CA PRO A 96 5.19 -17.57 -9.27
C PRO A 96 5.75 -18.88 -8.79
N SER A 97 5.29 -19.95 -9.43
CA SER A 97 5.92 -21.26 -9.47
C SER A 97 7.44 -21.09 -9.31
N GLN A 98 7.93 -21.28 -8.08
CA GLN A 98 9.33 -21.55 -7.76
C GLN A 98 9.69 -22.92 -8.33
N ARG A 99 9.58 -23.05 -9.66
CA ARG A 99 10.31 -24.08 -10.39
C ARG A 99 11.74 -23.55 -10.52
N GLU A 100 12.48 -23.90 -9.47
CA GLU A 100 13.87 -24.40 -9.46
C GLU A 100 14.46 -24.78 -10.83
N PRO A 101 15.79 -24.74 -11.00
CA PRO A 101 16.81 -25.19 -10.03
C PRO A 101 17.95 -24.22 -9.70
#